data_AF-A0AB36DZM7-F1
#
_entry.id   AF-A0AB36DZM7-F1
#
_cell.length_a   1.000
_cell.length_b   1.000
_cell.length_c   1.000
_cell.angle_alpha   90.00
_cell.angle_beta   90.00
_cell.angle_gamma   90.00
#
_symmetry.space_group_name_H-M   'P 1'
#
loop_
_entity.id
_entity.type
_entity.pdbx_description
1 polymer ?
#
loop_
_entity_poly.entity_id
_entity_poly.type
_entity_poly.pdbx_seq_one_letter_code
_entity_poly.pdbx_strand_id
1 'polypeptide(L)'
;SIQVIQAGDATEPVGYAVDVAELGGMYANKIHLIGTENGLGVRNAGHIGAAVGEVKVTTEGQLVNTGYIGAQQDITLQSQHQMENQASGVMYSQQGNLQATSKQQGIQQQGSLIAKGKAQSKGNITLKSKETISQSGESLAEGNITYQAKHIETSTDAVLAAGVQFTPTATTEEKTINPHSEQGQTLHLLADQHTIAHGQNLASDHIHIEAAEIDLFQSQTSANRLTLLAKQGDITLANSEIFIDKTAALRTPTTLATPNAKLLANHFLIQANYLNNQQGYWQQTGTNRLDFLLAQGLNNQQGVLRTLGDLNYQGAQFNNQQGVVTTPQSLYLNTQQHTFNNQAGLVSAQQDIQLITNILQNQQGTIQSQHHLTITAPNLTNQQKGKLLAVEQLSITAQQLDNQTGLIQSNQANITTQQLDNRAGTIKANQADIAAQQQL
;
A
#
# COMPACT_ATOMS: atom_id res chain seq x y z
N SER A 1 34.13 36.19 -15.26
CA SER A 1 34.75 36.69 -14.02
C SER A 1 34.04 36.01 -12.86
N ILE A 2 34.77 35.41 -11.92
CA ILE A 2 34.17 34.90 -10.67
C ILE A 2 33.79 36.15 -9.86
N GLN A 3 32.50 36.41 -9.67
CA GLN A 3 32.06 37.45 -8.75
C GLN A 3 31.94 36.82 -7.37
N VAL A 4 32.99 36.97 -6.56
CA VAL A 4 32.96 36.65 -5.13
C VAL A 4 32.22 37.80 -4.46
N ILE A 5 31.01 37.56 -3.96
CA ILE A 5 30.27 38.54 -3.18
C ILE A 5 30.77 38.42 -1.74
N GLN A 6 31.67 39.31 -1.32
CA GLN A 6 31.99 39.46 0.11
C GLN A 6 30.77 40.04 0.83
N ALA A 7 30.19 39.27 1.75
CA ALA A 7 29.13 39.74 2.62
C ALA A 7 29.66 40.82 3.58
N GLY A 8 29.22 42.06 3.40
CA GLY A 8 29.27 43.08 4.44
C GLY A 8 28.05 42.97 5.35
N ASP A 9 28.26 43.01 6.66
CA ASP A 9 27.33 43.14 7.81
C ASP A 9 25.82 43.25 7.50
N ALA A 10 25.23 42.23 6.89
CA ALA A 10 23.79 42.07 6.73
C ALA A 10 23.34 40.84 7.50
N THR A 11 22.33 41.00 8.36
CA THR A 11 21.90 39.99 9.33
C THR A 11 21.20 38.76 8.76
N GLU A 12 20.98 38.64 7.44
CA GLU A 12 20.86 37.36 6.70
C GLU A 12 21.03 37.65 5.19
N PRO A 13 22.12 37.21 4.53
CA PRO A 13 22.25 37.43 3.09
C PRO A 13 21.35 36.46 2.32
N VAL A 14 20.35 37.00 1.60
CA VAL A 14 19.54 36.27 0.62
C VAL A 14 20.24 36.36 -0.73
N GLY A 15 20.76 35.24 -1.25
CA GLY A 15 21.47 35.20 -2.52
C GLY A 15 22.21 33.88 -2.78
N TYR A 16 23.00 33.84 -3.86
CA TYR A 16 23.78 32.66 -4.24
C TYR A 16 25.28 32.97 -4.20
N ALA A 17 26.05 32.17 -3.47
CA ALA A 17 27.51 32.19 -3.47
C ALA A 17 28.07 31.67 -4.81
N VAL A 18 27.31 30.78 -5.46
CA VAL A 18 27.63 30.24 -6.78
C VAL A 18 26.36 30.21 -7.61
N ASP A 19 26.33 30.93 -8.74
CA ASP A 19 25.26 30.84 -9.74
C ASP A 19 25.83 30.41 -11.10
N VAL A 20 25.43 29.23 -11.58
CA VAL A 20 25.88 28.68 -12.87
C VAL A 20 25.05 29.22 -14.04
N ALA A 21 23.93 29.90 -13.80
CA ALA A 21 23.14 30.54 -14.85
C ALA A 21 23.98 31.53 -15.67
N GLU A 22 24.80 32.33 -14.98
CA GLU A 22 25.64 33.37 -15.59
C GLU A 22 26.87 32.80 -16.33
N LEU A 23 27.23 31.55 -16.04
CA LEU A 23 28.39 30.86 -16.63
C LEU A 23 28.03 30.06 -17.90
N GLY A 24 26.73 29.83 -18.15
CA GLY A 24 26.23 28.93 -19.20
C GLY A 24 26.41 27.45 -18.84
N GLY A 25 27.63 27.02 -18.50
CA GLY A 25 27.91 25.68 -18.02
C GLY A 25 29.32 25.47 -17.47
N MET A 26 29.49 24.41 -16.69
CA MET A 26 30.74 23.96 -16.09
C MET A 26 31.00 22.50 -16.52
N TYR A 27 32.15 22.26 -17.14
CA TYR A 27 32.55 20.95 -17.63
C TYR A 27 33.96 20.62 -17.14
N ALA A 28 34.11 19.50 -16.44
CA ALA A 28 35.41 19.05 -15.94
C ALA A 28 35.44 17.52 -15.78
N ASN A 29 36.61 16.97 -15.45
CA ASN A 29 36.71 15.54 -15.12
C ASN A 29 36.01 15.22 -13.78
N LYS A 30 36.11 16.13 -12.80
CA LYS A 30 35.45 16.10 -11.50
C LYS A 30 35.04 17.52 -11.14
N ILE A 31 33.90 17.70 -10.48
CA ILE A 31 33.41 19.01 -10.07
C ILE A 31 33.10 18.98 -8.57
N HIS A 32 33.80 19.80 -7.79
CA HIS A 32 33.51 20.02 -6.38
C HIS A 32 33.18 21.51 -6.16
N LEU A 33 31.95 21.80 -5.74
CA LEU A 33 31.48 23.15 -5.42
C LEU A 33 31.23 23.27 -3.92
N ILE A 34 31.75 24.32 -3.31
CA ILE A 34 31.65 24.55 -1.86
C ILE A 34 31.21 26.00 -1.63
N GLY A 35 29.94 26.19 -1.24
CA GLY A 35 29.41 27.47 -0.77
C GLY A 35 29.54 27.55 0.74
N THR A 36 30.55 28.26 1.24
CA THR A 36 30.86 28.35 2.68
C THR A 36 30.23 29.55 3.38
N GLU A 37 29.63 30.45 2.62
CA GLU A 37 29.07 31.70 3.12
C GLU A 37 27.71 31.42 3.78
N ASN A 38 27.58 31.83 5.05
CA ASN A 38 26.37 31.61 5.83
C ASN A 38 25.16 32.27 5.13
N GLY A 39 24.09 31.50 4.89
CA GLY A 39 22.88 31.96 4.20
C GLY A 39 22.95 31.99 2.67
N LEU A 40 24.15 32.07 2.07
CA LEU A 40 24.30 32.11 0.61
C LEU A 40 24.30 30.70 -0.01
N GLY A 41 23.42 30.50 -0.99
CA GLY A 41 23.16 29.21 -1.62
C GLY A 41 24.03 28.88 -2.84
N VAL A 42 23.72 27.76 -3.48
CA VAL A 42 24.24 27.37 -4.80
C VAL A 42 23.07 27.21 -5.76
N ARG A 43 23.10 27.91 -6.90
CA ARG A 43 22.11 27.79 -7.96
C ARG A 43 22.72 27.23 -9.23
N ASN A 44 22.06 26.24 -9.80
CA ASN A 44 22.33 25.74 -11.14
C ASN A 44 21.12 25.93 -12.05
N ALA A 45 21.19 26.91 -12.95
CA ALA A 45 20.24 27.03 -14.08
C ALA A 45 20.88 26.73 -15.44
N GLY A 46 22.16 26.33 -15.45
CA GLY A 46 22.91 25.95 -16.65
C GLY A 46 23.19 24.45 -16.68
N HIS A 47 24.41 24.09 -17.07
CA HIS A 47 24.85 22.69 -17.13
C HIS A 47 26.08 22.45 -16.25
N ILE A 48 26.00 21.55 -15.28
CA ILE A 48 27.15 21.04 -14.50
C ILE A 48 27.43 19.61 -14.97
N GLY A 49 28.58 19.35 -15.59
CA GLY A 49 28.92 18.06 -16.18
C GLY A 49 30.30 17.53 -15.79
N ALA A 50 30.34 16.42 -15.05
CA ALA A 50 31.57 15.67 -14.79
C ALA A 50 31.71 14.51 -15.79
N ALA A 51 32.65 14.60 -16.73
CA ALA A 51 32.77 13.66 -17.85
C ALA A 51 33.32 12.28 -17.49
N VAL A 52 34.05 12.16 -16.38
CA VAL A 52 34.71 10.90 -15.96
C VAL A 52 34.44 10.57 -14.50
N GLY A 53 34.30 11.57 -13.64
CA GLY A 53 34.16 11.40 -12.20
C GLY A 53 32.84 11.91 -11.66
N GLU A 54 32.92 12.43 -10.44
CA GLU A 54 31.77 12.81 -9.61
C GLU A 54 31.46 14.30 -9.70
N VAL A 55 30.22 14.63 -9.32
CA VAL A 55 29.81 16.00 -8.95
C VAL A 55 29.52 16.01 -7.45
N LYS A 56 30.20 16.89 -6.72
CA LYS A 56 29.95 17.16 -5.31
C LYS A 56 29.59 18.63 -5.11
N VAL A 57 28.48 18.91 -4.46
CA VAL A 57 28.07 20.26 -4.07
C VAL A 57 27.79 20.29 -2.58
N THR A 58 28.40 21.22 -1.87
CA THR A 58 28.14 21.47 -0.44
C THR A 58 27.88 22.95 -0.24
N THR A 59 26.81 23.31 0.47
CA THR A 59 26.46 24.72 0.72
C THR A 59 25.88 24.93 2.11
N GLU A 60 26.25 26.05 2.74
CA GLU A 60 25.64 26.53 3.99
C GLU A 60 24.24 27.14 3.78
N GLY A 61 23.89 27.55 2.55
CA GLY A 61 22.57 28.05 2.17
C GLY A 61 21.71 27.02 1.42
N GLN A 62 20.78 27.52 0.60
CA GLN A 62 19.91 26.70 -0.25
C GLN A 62 20.66 26.14 -1.47
N LEU A 63 20.31 24.95 -1.93
CA LEU A 63 20.75 24.42 -3.23
C LEU A 63 19.56 24.35 -4.19
N VAL A 64 19.63 25.06 -5.31
CA VAL A 64 18.56 25.07 -6.32
C VAL A 64 19.10 24.56 -7.65
N ASN A 65 18.45 23.55 -8.22
CA ASN A 65 18.69 23.07 -9.57
C ASN A 65 17.45 23.28 -10.45
N THR A 66 17.62 24.06 -11.51
CA THR A 66 16.63 24.24 -12.60
C THR A 66 17.21 23.83 -13.96
N GLY A 67 18.50 23.51 -14.01
CA GLY A 67 19.21 23.05 -15.20
C GLY A 67 19.62 21.58 -15.09
N TYR A 68 20.79 21.25 -15.64
CA TYR A 68 21.30 19.88 -15.68
C TYR A 68 22.50 19.69 -14.75
N ILE A 69 22.49 18.62 -13.95
CA ILE A 69 23.64 18.14 -13.18
C ILE A 69 23.90 16.70 -13.61
N GLY A 70 25.01 16.46 -14.31
CA GLY A 70 25.40 15.14 -14.78
C GLY A 70 26.77 14.71 -14.29
N ALA A 71 26.89 13.44 -13.94
CA ALA A 71 28.17 12.82 -13.58
C ALA A 71 28.31 11.43 -14.20
N GLN A 72 29.53 11.08 -14.60
CA GLN A 72 29.83 9.69 -14.96
C GLN A 72 29.71 8.76 -13.75
N GLN A 73 30.16 9.24 -12.58
CA GLN A 73 30.11 8.54 -11.30
C GLN A 73 29.05 9.17 -10.39
N ASP A 74 29.34 9.29 -9.10
CA ASP A 74 28.38 9.70 -8.08
C ASP A 74 28.02 11.21 -8.20
N ILE A 75 26.79 11.54 -7.87
CA ILE A 75 26.34 12.92 -7.58
C ILE A 75 26.07 12.99 -6.08
N THR A 76 26.75 13.91 -5.37
CA THR A 76 26.56 14.11 -3.93
C THR A 76 26.25 15.58 -3.63
N LEU A 77 25.04 15.86 -3.15
CA LEU A 77 24.55 17.20 -2.83
C LEU A 77 24.29 17.32 -1.33
N GLN A 78 24.81 18.36 -0.69
CA GLN A 78 24.61 18.64 0.73
C GLN A 78 24.27 20.12 0.93
N SER A 79 23.11 20.39 1.51
CA SER A 79 22.69 21.74 1.91
C SER A 79 22.40 21.74 3.42
N GLN A 80 22.87 22.76 4.12
CA GLN A 80 22.48 22.96 5.51
C GLN A 80 21.02 23.41 5.63
N HIS A 81 20.51 24.14 4.64
CA HIS A 81 19.16 24.69 4.63
C HIS A 81 18.17 23.78 3.86
N GLN A 82 17.92 24.06 2.59
CA GLN A 82 16.93 23.38 1.73
C GLN A 82 17.55 23.00 0.39
N MET A 83 17.02 21.94 -0.23
CA MET A 83 17.32 21.62 -1.63
C MET A 83 16.08 21.65 -2.50
N GLU A 84 16.21 22.14 -3.72
CA GLU A 84 15.17 22.14 -4.74
C GLU A 84 15.74 21.59 -6.06
N ASN A 85 15.07 20.58 -6.60
CA ASN A 85 15.21 20.19 -8.00
C ASN A 85 13.89 20.55 -8.70
N GLN A 86 13.82 21.74 -9.26
CA GLN A 86 12.57 22.28 -9.84
C GLN A 86 12.14 21.50 -11.09
N ALA A 87 10.95 21.76 -11.62
CA ALA A 87 10.34 20.97 -12.70
C ALA A 87 11.23 20.77 -13.94
N SER A 88 12.06 21.75 -14.32
CA SER A 88 13.02 21.64 -15.43
C SER A 88 14.37 21.02 -15.05
N GLY A 89 14.61 20.81 -13.76
CA GLY A 89 15.85 20.32 -13.20
C GLY A 89 16.05 18.83 -13.45
N VAL A 90 17.19 18.47 -14.04
CA VAL A 90 17.59 17.08 -14.26
C VAL A 90 18.89 16.80 -13.53
N MET A 91 18.91 15.71 -12.76
CA MET A 91 20.11 15.16 -12.15
C MET A 91 20.31 13.73 -12.64
N TYR A 92 21.49 13.45 -13.22
CA TYR A 92 21.74 12.22 -13.97
C TYR A 92 23.12 11.62 -13.66
N SER A 93 23.14 10.49 -12.97
CA SER A 93 24.36 9.70 -12.70
C SER A 93 24.42 8.49 -13.65
N GLN A 94 25.53 8.28 -14.36
CA GLN A 94 25.64 7.23 -15.40
C GLN A 94 26.09 5.87 -14.88
N GLN A 95 26.98 5.84 -13.91
CA GLN A 95 27.54 4.62 -13.33
C GLN A 95 27.66 4.70 -11.80
N GLY A 96 27.01 5.70 -11.20
CA GLY A 96 27.14 6.08 -9.81
C GLY A 96 25.82 6.09 -9.06
N ASN A 97 25.88 6.56 -7.82
CA ASN A 97 24.73 6.85 -6.99
C ASN A 97 24.41 8.35 -7.02
N LEU A 98 23.14 8.69 -6.81
CA LEU A 98 22.69 10.05 -6.57
C LEU A 98 22.30 10.18 -5.11
N GLN A 99 22.99 11.07 -4.38
CA GLN A 99 22.76 11.30 -2.96
C GLN A 99 22.51 12.79 -2.72
N ALA A 100 21.42 13.11 -2.02
CA ALA A 100 21.12 14.48 -1.62
C ALA A 100 20.74 14.52 -0.13
N THR A 101 21.31 15.46 0.63
CA THR A 101 20.99 15.68 2.05
C THR A 101 20.66 17.15 2.33
N SER A 102 19.49 17.42 2.93
CA SER A 102 19.13 18.70 3.53
C SER A 102 19.12 18.56 5.06
N LYS A 103 19.75 19.49 5.79
CA LYS A 103 19.83 19.41 7.26
C LYS A 103 18.78 20.22 8.01
N GLN A 104 17.99 21.05 7.34
CA GLN A 104 16.94 21.87 7.95
C GLN A 104 15.61 21.71 7.23
N GLN A 105 15.33 22.49 6.19
CA GLN A 105 13.95 22.74 5.73
C GLN A 105 13.34 21.68 4.80
N GLY A 106 14.12 20.83 4.14
CA GLY A 106 13.52 19.84 3.25
C GLY A 106 14.22 19.64 1.91
N ILE A 107 13.64 18.73 1.14
CA ILE A 107 13.95 18.50 -0.26
C ILE A 107 12.66 18.65 -1.06
N GLN A 108 12.65 19.52 -2.06
CA GLN A 108 11.59 19.59 -3.06
C GLN A 108 12.11 19.01 -4.37
N GLN A 109 11.60 17.83 -4.74
CA GLN A 109 11.87 17.20 -6.03
C GLN A 109 10.63 17.43 -6.91
N GLN A 110 10.81 18.13 -8.02
CA GLN A 110 9.78 18.33 -9.04
C GLN A 110 10.23 17.90 -10.44
N GLY A 111 11.54 17.84 -10.69
CA GLY A 111 12.11 17.45 -11.98
C GLY A 111 12.44 15.96 -12.08
N SER A 112 13.61 15.63 -12.65
CA SER A 112 14.07 14.24 -12.82
C SER A 112 15.31 13.93 -11.98
N LEU A 113 15.25 12.86 -11.18
CA LEU A 113 16.42 12.19 -10.62
C LEU A 113 16.58 10.84 -11.32
N ILE A 114 17.75 10.63 -11.93
CA ILE A 114 18.04 9.39 -12.66
C ILE A 114 19.40 8.87 -12.22
N ALA A 115 19.46 7.64 -11.74
CA ALA A 115 20.70 6.96 -11.36
C ALA A 115 20.84 5.64 -12.11
N LYS A 116 21.85 5.58 -12.98
CA LYS A 116 22.27 4.37 -13.69
C LYS A 116 23.55 3.82 -13.07
N GLY A 117 23.66 2.50 -13.06
CA GLY A 117 24.78 1.79 -12.51
C GLY A 117 24.49 0.30 -12.43
N LYS A 118 25.10 -0.47 -13.33
CA LYS A 118 24.97 -1.94 -13.41
C LYS A 118 25.86 -2.70 -12.41
N ALA A 119 26.75 -1.99 -11.71
CA ALA A 119 27.59 -2.59 -10.68
C ALA A 119 26.80 -2.74 -9.37
N GLN A 120 27.11 -3.79 -8.60
CA GLN A 120 26.50 -4.01 -7.30
C GLN A 120 26.69 -2.78 -6.40
N SER A 121 25.61 -2.26 -5.80
CA SER A 121 25.59 -1.03 -4.99
C SER A 121 25.81 0.30 -5.75
N LYS A 122 25.63 0.30 -7.08
CA LYS A 122 25.54 1.52 -7.90
C LYS A 122 24.11 1.73 -8.43
N GLY A 123 23.86 2.88 -9.06
CA GLY A 123 22.54 3.23 -9.59
C GLY A 123 21.49 3.55 -8.53
N ASN A 124 21.89 3.80 -7.28
CA ASN A 124 20.95 4.10 -6.20
C ASN A 124 20.62 5.59 -6.13
N ILE A 125 19.40 5.91 -5.69
CA ILE A 125 18.99 7.27 -5.30
C ILE A 125 18.78 7.29 -3.79
N THR A 126 19.38 8.26 -3.10
CA THR A 126 19.18 8.47 -1.66
C THR A 126 18.90 9.93 -1.36
N LEU A 127 17.71 10.20 -0.80
CA LEU A 127 17.32 11.52 -0.31
C LEU A 127 17.18 11.47 1.21
N LYS A 128 17.84 12.40 1.90
CA LYS A 128 17.78 12.53 3.36
C LYS A 128 17.41 13.94 3.77
N SER A 129 16.38 14.09 4.60
CA SER A 129 16.01 15.37 5.20
C SER A 129 15.69 15.23 6.68
N LYS A 130 15.80 16.32 7.44
CA LYS A 130 15.26 16.39 8.81
C LYS A 130 13.78 16.76 8.86
N GLU A 131 13.25 17.40 7.81
CA GLU A 131 11.85 17.79 7.72
C GLU A 131 11.19 17.02 6.57
N THR A 132 10.66 17.68 5.54
CA THR A 132 9.87 17.04 4.48
C THR A 132 10.70 16.73 3.23
N ILE A 133 10.49 15.56 2.64
CA ILE A 133 10.80 15.30 1.22
C ILE A 133 9.49 15.36 0.44
N SER A 134 9.35 16.35 -0.43
CA SER A 134 8.23 16.45 -1.37
C SER A 134 8.67 16.02 -2.77
N GLN A 135 7.83 15.26 -3.46
CA GLN A 135 8.12 14.68 -4.77
C GLN A 135 6.91 14.77 -5.72
N SER A 136 7.00 15.60 -6.77
CA SER A 136 6.03 15.66 -7.88
C SER A 136 6.55 15.29 -9.27
N GLY A 137 7.85 15.07 -9.45
CA GLY A 137 8.48 14.58 -10.67
C GLY A 137 8.83 13.09 -10.62
N GLU A 138 9.99 12.71 -11.18
CA GLU A 138 10.42 11.31 -11.30
C GLU A 138 11.73 11.02 -10.52
N SER A 139 11.78 9.87 -9.87
CA SER A 139 13.01 9.25 -9.38
C SER A 139 13.13 7.84 -9.93
N LEU A 140 14.10 7.64 -10.81
CA LEU A 140 14.30 6.42 -11.57
C LEU A 140 15.70 5.86 -11.30
N ALA A 141 15.77 4.65 -10.74
CA ALA A 141 17.03 4.03 -10.34
C ALA A 141 17.18 2.64 -10.98
N GLU A 142 18.35 2.34 -11.58
CA GLU A 142 18.72 0.94 -11.87
C GLU A 142 18.92 0.15 -10.56
N GLY A 143 19.31 0.84 -9.49
CA GLY A 143 19.44 0.30 -8.13
C GLY A 143 18.24 0.62 -7.24
N ASN A 144 18.51 0.80 -5.95
CA ASN A 144 17.50 1.09 -4.93
C ASN A 144 17.17 2.58 -4.85
N ILE A 145 15.99 2.89 -4.34
CA ILE A 145 15.59 4.24 -3.94
C ILE A 145 15.40 4.25 -2.43
N THR A 146 15.96 5.23 -1.73
CA THR A 146 15.76 5.42 -0.29
C THR A 146 15.47 6.88 0.02
N TYR A 147 14.27 7.16 0.53
CA TYR A 147 13.91 8.45 1.09
C TYR A 147 13.83 8.31 2.60
N GLN A 148 14.49 9.21 3.33
CA GLN A 148 14.48 9.26 4.78
C GLN A 148 14.21 10.68 5.26
N ALA A 149 13.12 10.89 5.98
CA ALA A 149 12.66 12.21 6.39
C ALA A 149 11.76 12.15 7.62
N LYS A 150 11.33 13.30 8.13
CA LYS A 150 10.25 13.34 9.11
C LYS A 150 8.88 13.14 8.44
N HIS A 151 8.73 13.72 7.25
CA HIS A 151 7.57 13.56 6.37
C HIS A 151 8.03 13.23 4.95
N ILE A 152 7.32 12.34 4.26
CA ILE A 152 7.51 12.06 2.84
C ILE A 152 6.17 12.29 2.15
N GLU A 153 6.17 13.10 1.09
CA GLU A 153 4.96 13.48 0.37
C GLU A 153 5.18 13.37 -1.14
N THR A 154 4.49 12.44 -1.79
CA THR A 154 4.47 12.31 -3.25
C THR A 154 3.12 12.77 -3.80
N SER A 155 3.15 13.45 -4.95
CA SER A 155 1.93 13.82 -5.67
C SER A 155 1.36 12.66 -6.48
N THR A 156 0.12 12.79 -6.97
CA THR A 156 -0.53 11.79 -7.84
C THR A 156 0.16 11.58 -9.18
N ASP A 157 0.96 12.55 -9.64
CA ASP A 157 1.70 12.45 -10.91
C ASP A 157 3.14 12.00 -10.72
N ALA A 158 3.57 11.78 -9.47
CA ALA A 158 4.94 11.39 -9.16
C ALA A 158 5.23 9.95 -9.58
N VAL A 159 6.51 9.70 -9.92
CA VAL A 159 7.01 8.35 -10.23
C VAL A 159 8.22 8.03 -9.35
N LEU A 160 8.10 6.98 -8.56
CA LEU A 160 9.18 6.36 -7.80
C LEU A 160 9.40 4.94 -8.33
N ALA A 161 10.53 4.71 -9.01
CA ALA A 161 10.80 3.46 -9.69
C ALA A 161 12.21 2.92 -9.38
N ALA A 162 12.28 1.86 -8.59
CA ALA A 162 13.52 1.15 -8.26
C ALA A 162 13.68 -0.11 -9.14
N GLY A 163 14.91 -0.34 -9.62
CA GLY A 163 15.19 -1.47 -10.52
C GLY A 163 14.66 -1.25 -11.93
N VAL A 164 14.77 -0.03 -12.44
CA VAL A 164 14.43 0.34 -13.82
C VAL A 164 15.49 -0.21 -14.79
N GLN A 165 15.05 -0.71 -15.93
CA GLN A 165 15.86 -0.96 -17.10
C GLN A 165 15.73 0.23 -18.05
N PHE A 166 16.88 0.80 -18.44
CA PHE A 166 16.95 1.83 -19.47
C PHE A 166 17.43 1.19 -20.77
N THR A 167 16.54 1.13 -21.76
CA THR A 167 16.85 0.54 -23.07
C THR A 167 16.99 1.67 -24.10
N PRO A 168 18.20 1.89 -24.66
CA PRO A 168 18.38 2.89 -25.70
C PRO A 168 17.54 2.58 -26.94
N THR A 169 16.81 3.58 -27.44
CA THR A 169 16.14 3.56 -28.74
C THR A 169 16.84 4.52 -29.69
N ALA A 170 16.38 4.62 -30.95
CA ALA A 170 17.00 5.50 -31.95
C ALA A 170 16.94 7.00 -31.58
N THR A 171 15.95 7.42 -30.78
CA THR A 171 15.71 8.85 -30.46
C THR A 171 15.51 9.12 -28.97
N THR A 172 15.22 8.10 -28.16
CA THR A 172 14.90 8.22 -26.72
C THR A 172 15.42 7.02 -25.94
N GLU A 173 15.18 6.98 -24.64
CA GLU A 173 15.37 5.76 -23.83
C GLU A 173 14.01 5.26 -23.36
N GLU A 174 13.74 3.98 -23.61
CA GLU A 174 12.60 3.31 -23.01
C GLU A 174 12.94 2.98 -21.54
N LYS A 175 12.01 3.33 -20.64
CA LYS A 175 12.13 3.16 -19.19
C LYS A 175 11.11 2.09 -18.77
N THR A 176 11.57 0.89 -18.40
CA THR A 176 10.69 -0.18 -17.90
C THR A 176 11.17 -0.70 -16.56
N ILE A 177 10.27 -1.25 -15.75
CA ILE A 177 10.66 -1.96 -14.52
C ILE A 177 11.21 -3.34 -14.91
N ASN A 178 12.35 -3.73 -14.35
CA ASN A 178 12.84 -5.10 -14.49
C ASN A 178 11.79 -6.10 -13.97
N PRO A 179 11.69 -7.32 -14.54
CA PRO A 179 10.78 -8.34 -14.05
C PRO A 179 10.88 -8.53 -12.53
N HIS A 180 9.74 -8.68 -11.87
CA HIS A 180 9.68 -8.87 -10.43
C HIS A 180 10.47 -10.12 -9.99
N SER A 181 11.35 -9.98 -9.01
CA SER A 181 12.24 -11.04 -8.52
C SER A 181 12.73 -10.74 -7.10
N GLU A 182 13.03 -11.76 -6.29
CA GLU A 182 13.66 -11.59 -4.97
C GLU A 182 15.10 -11.03 -5.04
N GLN A 183 15.71 -11.03 -6.23
CA GLN A 183 17.01 -10.42 -6.50
C GLN A 183 16.88 -9.00 -7.07
N GLY A 184 15.65 -8.50 -7.20
CA GLY A 184 15.37 -7.15 -7.70
C GLY A 184 15.77 -6.06 -6.72
N GLN A 185 15.33 -4.85 -7.00
CA GLN A 185 15.68 -3.64 -6.24
C GLN A 185 14.50 -3.14 -5.44
N THR A 186 14.82 -2.30 -4.47
CA THR A 186 13.90 -1.90 -3.43
C THR A 186 13.65 -0.40 -3.42
N LEU A 187 12.39 -0.03 -3.22
CA LEU A 187 11.96 1.32 -2.86
C LEU A 187 11.71 1.38 -1.35
N HIS A 188 12.54 2.15 -0.64
CA HIS A 188 12.42 2.40 0.81
C HIS A 188 11.95 3.83 1.07
N LEU A 189 10.78 3.97 1.70
CA LEU A 189 10.28 5.25 2.21
C LEU A 189 10.20 5.18 3.74
N LEU A 190 11.10 5.88 4.41
CA LEU A 190 11.23 5.87 5.88
C LEU A 190 10.91 7.26 6.42
N ALA A 191 9.73 7.41 7.01
CA ALA A 191 9.30 8.65 7.65
C ALA A 191 9.14 8.48 9.17
N ASP A 192 9.42 9.52 9.94
CA ASP A 192 9.14 9.50 11.38
C ASP A 192 7.64 9.69 11.67
N GLN A 193 6.94 10.51 10.87
CA GLN A 193 5.53 10.84 11.03
C GLN A 193 4.65 10.29 9.90
N HIS A 194 4.48 11.02 8.80
CA HIS A 194 3.54 10.63 7.74
C HIS A 194 4.30 10.32 6.45
N THR A 195 3.90 9.25 5.78
CA THR A 195 4.24 9.00 4.38
C THR A 195 2.97 9.06 3.52
N ILE A 196 2.90 10.08 2.68
CA ILE A 196 1.97 10.18 1.56
C ILE A 196 2.74 9.70 0.33
N ALA A 197 2.35 8.54 -0.21
CA ALA A 197 2.96 7.86 -1.34
C ALA A 197 1.93 7.66 -2.48
N HIS A 198 1.34 8.75 -2.96
CA HIS A 198 0.47 8.76 -4.13
C HIS A 198 1.28 8.56 -5.43
N GLY A 199 0.58 8.46 -6.57
CA GLY A 199 1.22 8.28 -7.87
C GLY A 199 1.75 6.86 -8.09
N GLN A 200 2.85 6.71 -8.82
CA GLN A 200 3.41 5.40 -9.17
C GLN A 200 4.53 5.00 -8.22
N ASN A 201 4.33 3.92 -7.48
CA ASN A 201 5.32 3.30 -6.60
C ASN A 201 5.70 1.94 -7.17
N LEU A 202 6.89 1.84 -7.75
CA LEU A 202 7.31 0.68 -8.52
C LEU A 202 8.66 0.15 -8.03
N ALA A 203 8.78 -1.16 -7.86
CA ALA A 203 10.05 -1.79 -7.53
C ALA A 203 10.16 -3.19 -8.17
N SER A 204 11.35 -3.56 -8.65
CA SER A 204 11.56 -4.92 -9.18
C SER A 204 11.66 -6.00 -8.11
N ASP A 205 11.79 -5.66 -6.83
CA ASP A 205 11.57 -6.60 -5.71
C ASP A 205 10.60 -6.03 -4.68
N HIS A 206 11.05 -5.10 -3.84
CA HIS A 206 10.33 -4.76 -2.62
C HIS A 206 9.97 -3.28 -2.57
N ILE A 207 8.76 -2.98 -2.12
CA ILE A 207 8.37 -1.65 -1.65
C ILE A 207 8.21 -1.74 -0.14
N HIS A 208 9.00 -0.97 0.60
CA HIS A 208 8.94 -0.88 2.05
C HIS A 208 8.65 0.56 2.47
N ILE A 209 7.51 0.75 3.12
CA ILE A 209 7.10 2.04 3.67
C ILE A 209 6.90 1.88 5.18
N GLU A 210 7.61 2.72 5.94
CA GLU A 210 7.55 2.75 7.40
C GLU A 210 7.31 4.20 7.86
N ALA A 211 6.25 4.41 8.63
CA ALA A 211 5.84 5.73 9.14
C ALA A 211 4.95 5.59 10.39
N ALA A 212 4.59 6.70 11.05
CA ALA A 212 3.51 6.70 12.04
C ALA A 212 2.15 6.42 11.37
N GLU A 213 1.93 7.03 10.19
CA GLU A 213 0.74 6.85 9.33
C GLU A 213 1.15 6.77 7.85
N ILE A 214 0.38 6.02 7.07
CA ILE A 214 0.67 5.76 5.66
C ILE A 214 -0.57 6.05 4.81
N ASP A 215 -0.40 6.81 3.74
CA ASP A 215 -1.43 7.10 2.75
C ASP A 215 -0.93 6.83 1.32
N LEU A 216 -1.58 5.88 0.64
CA LEU A 216 -1.39 5.52 -0.77
C LEU A 216 -2.67 5.78 -1.58
N PHE A 217 -3.48 6.76 -1.19
CA PHE A 217 -4.67 7.15 -1.92
C PHE A 217 -4.37 7.36 -3.42
N GLN A 218 -5.20 6.77 -4.28
CA GLN A 218 -5.07 6.83 -5.75
C GLN A 218 -3.71 6.37 -6.31
N SER A 219 -2.91 5.63 -5.55
CA SER A 219 -1.61 5.16 -6.03
C SER A 219 -1.75 3.96 -6.98
N GLN A 220 -0.74 3.79 -7.83
CA GLN A 220 -0.45 2.56 -8.56
C GLN A 220 0.82 1.95 -7.95
N THR A 221 0.67 0.81 -7.29
CA THR A 221 1.78 0.18 -6.56
C THR A 221 2.03 -1.23 -7.09
N SER A 222 3.24 -1.50 -7.57
CA SER A 222 3.61 -2.78 -8.17
C SER A 222 4.99 -3.23 -7.73
N ALA A 223 5.09 -4.47 -7.23
CA ALA A 223 6.35 -5.07 -6.81
C ALA A 223 6.25 -6.60 -6.67
N ASN A 224 7.40 -7.25 -6.47
CA ASN A 224 7.42 -8.65 -6.03
C ASN A 224 6.85 -8.78 -4.60
N ARG A 225 7.22 -7.85 -3.70
CA ARG A 225 6.84 -7.83 -2.28
C ARG A 225 6.45 -6.42 -1.85
N LEU A 226 5.55 -6.31 -0.88
CA LEU A 226 5.14 -5.04 -0.27
C LEU A 226 5.14 -5.15 1.25
N THR A 227 5.72 -4.17 1.92
CA THR A 227 5.59 -3.96 3.36
C THR A 227 5.12 -2.55 3.64
N LEU A 228 3.94 -2.43 4.25
CA LEU A 228 3.44 -1.18 4.83
C LEU A 228 3.39 -1.32 6.35
N LEU A 229 4.15 -0.50 7.07
CA LEU A 229 4.23 -0.50 8.52
C LEU A 229 3.87 0.89 9.07
N ALA A 230 2.60 1.08 9.43
CA ALA A 230 2.15 2.23 10.19
C ALA A 230 2.30 1.93 11.69
N LYS A 231 3.07 2.76 12.40
CA LYS A 231 3.41 2.54 13.82
C LYS A 231 2.35 3.03 14.80
N GLN A 232 1.52 4.00 14.41
CA GLN A 232 0.61 4.68 15.35
C GLN A 232 -0.81 4.79 14.81
N GLY A 233 -0.98 5.16 13.54
CA GLY A 233 -2.27 5.38 12.93
C GLY A 233 -2.53 4.50 11.71
N ASP A 234 -3.40 4.99 10.83
CA ASP A 234 -4.02 4.19 9.78
C ASP A 234 -3.09 3.91 8.60
N ILE A 235 -3.48 2.91 7.81
CA ILE A 235 -3.03 2.73 6.43
C ILE A 235 -4.23 3.04 5.52
N THR A 236 -4.10 4.07 4.68
CA THR A 236 -5.13 4.46 3.71
C THR A 236 -4.71 4.05 2.31
N LEU A 237 -5.49 3.16 1.68
CA LEU A 237 -5.28 2.64 0.32
C LEU A 237 -6.47 2.96 -0.59
N ALA A 238 -7.30 3.95 -0.22
CA ALA A 238 -8.54 4.24 -0.94
C ALA A 238 -8.29 4.60 -2.42
N ASN A 239 -9.09 4.04 -3.32
CA ASN A 239 -8.96 4.21 -4.78
C ASN A 239 -7.59 3.79 -5.37
N SER A 240 -6.80 2.99 -4.66
CA SER A 240 -5.50 2.53 -5.17
C SER A 240 -5.61 1.25 -5.99
N GLU A 241 -4.63 1.02 -6.85
CA GLU A 241 -4.38 -0.27 -7.50
C GLU A 241 -3.04 -0.84 -7.00
N ILE A 242 -3.08 -2.01 -6.37
CA ILE A 242 -1.92 -2.65 -5.76
C ILE A 242 -1.78 -4.08 -6.30
N PHE A 243 -0.66 -4.36 -6.96
CA PHE A 243 -0.35 -5.66 -7.58
C PHE A 243 0.98 -6.21 -7.06
N ILE A 244 0.91 -7.28 -6.26
CA ILE A 244 2.07 -7.87 -5.59
C ILE A 244 2.23 -9.34 -5.97
N ASP A 245 3.36 -9.72 -6.57
CA ASP A 245 3.52 -11.10 -7.08
C ASP A 245 3.68 -12.15 -5.98
N LYS A 246 4.21 -11.74 -4.81
CA LYS A 246 4.41 -12.60 -3.65
C LYS A 246 3.58 -12.09 -2.47
N THR A 247 4.25 -11.49 -1.48
CA THR A 247 3.65 -11.18 -0.19
C THR A 247 3.40 -9.69 -0.04
N ALA A 248 2.17 -9.34 0.32
CA ALA A 248 1.80 -8.01 0.79
C ALA A 248 1.56 -8.06 2.31
N ALA A 249 2.50 -7.50 3.08
CA ALA A 249 2.42 -7.37 4.53
C ALA A 249 1.93 -5.97 4.91
N LEU A 250 0.72 -5.88 5.48
CA LEU A 250 0.07 -4.63 5.83
C LEU A 250 -0.16 -4.60 7.35
N ARG A 251 0.49 -3.66 8.05
CA ARG A 251 0.53 -3.61 9.51
C ARG A 251 0.21 -2.21 10.02
N THR A 252 -0.89 -2.08 10.76
CA THR A 252 -1.32 -0.86 11.45
C THR A 252 -1.93 -1.25 12.80
N PRO A 253 -1.73 -0.47 13.87
CA PRO A 253 -2.43 -0.70 15.15
C PRO A 253 -3.91 -0.28 15.10
N THR A 254 -4.37 0.36 14.02
CA THR A 254 -5.71 0.96 13.92
C THR A 254 -6.43 0.43 12.68
N THR A 255 -6.71 1.27 11.69
CA THR A 255 -7.54 0.95 10.54
C THR A 255 -6.71 0.71 9.30
N LEU A 256 -7.00 -0.39 8.62
CA LEU A 256 -6.64 -0.59 7.22
C LEU A 256 -7.84 -0.19 6.34
N ALA A 257 -7.75 0.94 5.65
CA ALA A 257 -8.82 1.48 4.82
C ALA A 257 -8.54 1.21 3.34
N THR A 258 -9.35 0.37 2.69
CA THR A 258 -9.25 0.02 1.27
C THR A 258 -10.54 0.29 0.47
N PRO A 259 -11.30 1.37 0.73
CA PRO A 259 -12.52 1.59 -0.03
C PRO A 259 -12.21 1.89 -1.49
N ASN A 260 -12.97 1.29 -2.41
CA ASN A 260 -12.77 1.40 -3.86
C ASN A 260 -11.38 0.97 -4.37
N ALA A 261 -10.59 0.30 -3.53
CA ALA A 261 -9.24 -0.13 -3.90
C ALA A 261 -9.26 -1.50 -4.57
N LYS A 262 -8.27 -1.78 -5.42
CA LYS A 262 -8.05 -3.10 -6.03
C LYS A 262 -6.71 -3.67 -5.56
N LEU A 263 -6.76 -4.71 -4.74
CA LEU A 263 -5.60 -5.35 -4.13
C LEU A 263 -5.48 -6.79 -4.60
N LEU A 264 -4.37 -7.09 -5.29
CA LEU A 264 -4.00 -8.44 -5.71
C LEU A 264 -2.65 -8.81 -5.10
N ALA A 265 -2.59 -9.93 -4.38
CA ALA A 265 -1.33 -10.49 -3.91
C ALA A 265 -1.36 -12.02 -3.96
N ASN A 266 -0.21 -12.68 -4.09
CA ASN A 266 -0.16 -14.13 -3.88
C ASN A 266 -0.47 -14.47 -2.42
N HIS A 267 0.01 -13.67 -1.48
CA HIS A 267 -0.31 -13.84 -0.06
C HIS A 267 -0.44 -12.49 0.65
N PHE A 268 -1.48 -12.35 1.47
CA PHE A 268 -1.64 -11.20 2.36
C PHE A 268 -1.30 -11.59 3.80
N LEU A 269 -0.49 -10.77 4.45
CA LEU A 269 -0.21 -10.82 5.88
C LEU A 269 -0.77 -9.55 6.52
N ILE A 270 -1.88 -9.67 7.25
CA ILE A 270 -2.63 -8.52 7.75
C ILE A 270 -2.54 -8.46 9.27
N GLN A 271 -2.17 -7.28 9.78
CA GLN A 271 -2.28 -6.94 11.20
C GLN A 271 -2.94 -5.56 11.29
N ALA A 272 -4.20 -5.53 11.72
CA ALA A 272 -5.00 -4.32 11.89
C ALA A 272 -6.05 -4.56 12.98
N ASN A 273 -6.60 -3.50 13.58
CA ASN A 273 -7.74 -3.61 14.48
C ASN A 273 -9.06 -3.62 13.71
N TYR A 274 -9.12 -2.88 12.59
CA TYR A 274 -10.29 -2.75 11.75
C TYR A 274 -9.90 -2.79 10.27
N LEU A 275 -10.73 -3.43 9.44
CA LEU A 275 -10.61 -3.40 7.98
C LEU A 275 -11.86 -2.75 7.37
N ASN A 276 -11.68 -1.68 6.61
CA ASN A 276 -12.72 -1.10 5.78
C ASN A 276 -12.45 -1.42 4.30
N ASN A 277 -13.15 -2.42 3.76
CA ASN A 277 -13.13 -2.81 2.35
C ASN A 277 -14.43 -2.44 1.61
N GLN A 278 -15.07 -1.33 1.96
CA GLN A 278 -16.29 -0.90 1.27
C GLN A 278 -16.04 -0.66 -0.22
N GLN A 279 -16.78 -1.33 -1.11
CA GLN A 279 -16.59 -1.26 -2.58
C GLN A 279 -15.18 -1.68 -3.06
N GLY A 280 -14.32 -2.20 -2.18
CA GLY A 280 -12.98 -2.63 -2.53
C GLY A 280 -12.94 -4.08 -3.03
N TYR A 281 -11.89 -4.43 -3.75
CA TYR A 281 -11.66 -5.74 -4.33
C TYR A 281 -10.34 -6.33 -3.83
N TRP A 282 -10.41 -7.39 -3.03
CA TRP A 282 -9.26 -8.15 -2.60
C TRP A 282 -9.26 -9.52 -3.26
N GLN A 283 -8.12 -9.89 -3.82
CA GLN A 283 -7.91 -11.24 -4.35
C GLN A 283 -6.54 -11.77 -3.93
N GLN A 284 -6.55 -12.75 -3.03
CA GLN A 284 -5.38 -13.58 -2.78
C GLN A 284 -5.31 -14.68 -3.85
N THR A 285 -4.22 -14.70 -4.62
CA THR A 285 -4.01 -15.67 -5.71
C THR A 285 -3.26 -16.93 -5.28
N GLY A 286 -2.66 -16.94 -4.09
CA GLY A 286 -2.03 -18.12 -3.48
C GLY A 286 -2.99 -18.89 -2.58
N THR A 287 -2.59 -20.12 -2.26
CA THR A 287 -3.37 -21.08 -1.47
C THR A 287 -3.07 -21.03 0.04
N ASN A 288 -2.17 -20.15 0.48
CA ASN A 288 -1.91 -19.92 1.90
C ASN A 288 -3.18 -19.45 2.62
N ARG A 289 -3.31 -19.80 3.90
CA ARG A 289 -4.40 -19.27 4.74
C ARG A 289 -4.32 -17.75 4.82
N LEU A 290 -5.46 -17.09 4.64
CA LEU A 290 -5.64 -15.66 4.88
C LEU A 290 -6.27 -15.45 6.27
N ASP A 291 -5.53 -14.79 7.15
CA ASP A 291 -5.93 -14.50 8.52
C ASP A 291 -6.36 -13.03 8.67
N PHE A 292 -7.58 -12.81 9.13
CA PHE A 292 -8.10 -11.53 9.58
C PHE A 292 -8.39 -11.58 11.08
N LEU A 293 -7.41 -11.15 11.87
CA LEU A 293 -7.53 -10.99 13.33
C LEU A 293 -7.81 -9.51 13.63
N LEU A 294 -9.07 -9.11 13.54
CA LEU A 294 -9.52 -7.71 13.51
C LEU A 294 -10.40 -7.41 14.73
N ALA A 295 -9.79 -7.00 15.85
CA ALA A 295 -10.49 -6.84 17.13
C ALA A 295 -11.79 -6.01 17.03
N GLN A 296 -11.80 -4.92 16.26
CA GLN A 296 -12.98 -4.09 16.05
C GLN A 296 -13.88 -4.59 14.91
N GLY A 297 -13.31 -5.27 13.92
CA GLY A 297 -14.06 -5.98 12.89
C GLY A 297 -13.70 -5.61 11.46
N LEU A 298 -14.65 -5.87 10.56
CA LEU A 298 -14.50 -5.82 9.12
C LEU A 298 -15.78 -5.28 8.49
N ASN A 299 -15.64 -4.28 7.62
CA ASN A 299 -16.68 -3.79 6.74
C ASN A 299 -16.34 -4.09 5.28
N ASN A 300 -17.07 -5.01 4.68
CA ASN A 300 -16.99 -5.43 3.29
C ASN A 300 -18.29 -5.08 2.54
N GLN A 301 -18.97 -4.01 2.94
CA GLN A 301 -20.19 -3.58 2.25
C GLN A 301 -19.92 -3.28 0.78
N GLN A 302 -20.67 -3.92 -0.13
CA GLN A 302 -20.45 -3.83 -1.58
C GLN A 302 -19.03 -4.23 -2.04
N GLY A 303 -18.22 -4.81 -1.15
CA GLY A 303 -16.84 -5.21 -1.42
C GLY A 303 -16.73 -6.68 -1.79
N VAL A 304 -15.55 -7.06 -2.27
CA VAL A 304 -15.20 -8.44 -2.64
C VAL A 304 -13.95 -8.86 -1.87
N LEU A 305 -14.04 -10.00 -1.17
CA LEU A 305 -12.92 -10.72 -0.58
C LEU A 305 -12.85 -12.12 -1.19
N ARG A 306 -11.82 -12.36 -2.01
CA ARG A 306 -11.57 -13.66 -2.62
C ARG A 306 -10.19 -14.18 -2.22
N THR A 307 -10.11 -15.45 -1.89
CA THR A 307 -8.84 -16.15 -1.68
C THR A 307 -8.87 -17.53 -2.33
N LEU A 308 -7.71 -18.06 -2.74
CA LEU A 308 -7.58 -19.47 -3.14
C LEU A 308 -7.22 -20.40 -1.97
N GLY A 309 -6.87 -19.85 -0.80
CA GLY A 309 -6.61 -20.59 0.44
C GLY A 309 -7.78 -20.53 1.42
N ASP A 310 -7.60 -21.12 2.61
CA ASP A 310 -8.56 -20.95 3.70
C ASP A 310 -8.67 -19.47 4.12
N LEU A 311 -9.84 -19.05 4.63
CA LEU A 311 -9.99 -17.75 5.28
C LEU A 311 -10.47 -17.92 6.71
N ASN A 312 -9.68 -17.35 7.64
CA ASN A 312 -9.97 -17.30 9.05
C ASN A 312 -10.22 -15.84 9.44
N TYR A 313 -11.43 -15.54 9.89
CA TYR A 313 -11.79 -14.25 10.46
C TYR A 313 -12.12 -14.38 11.94
N GLN A 314 -11.53 -13.50 12.74
CA GLN A 314 -11.82 -13.34 14.16
C GLN A 314 -11.88 -11.85 14.51
N GLY A 315 -12.98 -11.39 15.07
CA GLY A 315 -13.19 -9.98 15.40
C GLY A 315 -14.55 -9.71 16.03
N ALA A 316 -14.89 -8.45 16.31
CA ALA A 316 -16.23 -8.13 16.81
C ALA A 316 -17.28 -8.05 15.67
N GLN A 317 -17.13 -7.14 14.71
CA GLN A 317 -18.16 -6.93 13.68
C GLN A 317 -17.76 -7.53 12.34
N PHE A 318 -18.66 -8.25 11.67
CA PHE A 318 -18.48 -8.64 10.28
C PHE A 318 -19.66 -8.14 9.45
N ASN A 319 -19.46 -7.07 8.69
CA ASN A 319 -20.46 -6.50 7.80
C ASN A 319 -20.13 -6.86 6.35
N ASN A 320 -20.92 -7.74 5.74
CA ASN A 320 -20.84 -8.17 4.35
C ASN A 320 -22.11 -7.80 3.58
N GLN A 321 -22.77 -6.69 3.96
CA GLN A 321 -24.00 -6.27 3.29
C GLN A 321 -23.74 -5.98 1.80
N GLN A 322 -24.47 -6.63 0.88
CA GLN A 322 -24.23 -6.55 -0.57
C GLN A 322 -22.79 -6.93 -0.98
N GLY A 323 -22.01 -7.51 -0.08
CA GLY A 323 -20.62 -7.91 -0.29
C GLY A 323 -20.49 -9.38 -0.67
N VAL A 324 -19.28 -9.76 -1.08
CA VAL A 324 -18.94 -11.11 -1.52
C VAL A 324 -17.71 -11.61 -0.79
N VAL A 325 -17.80 -12.81 -0.21
CA VAL A 325 -16.69 -13.54 0.42
C VAL A 325 -16.64 -14.94 -0.18
N THR A 326 -15.54 -15.29 -0.84
CA THR A 326 -15.43 -16.59 -1.54
C THR A 326 -14.07 -17.25 -1.39
N THR A 327 -14.08 -18.57 -1.25
CA THR A 327 -12.88 -19.43 -1.28
C THR A 327 -13.19 -20.81 -1.85
N PRO A 328 -12.25 -21.47 -2.57
CA PRO A 328 -12.34 -22.90 -2.88
C PRO A 328 -11.97 -23.80 -1.68
N GLN A 329 -11.50 -23.23 -0.57
CA GLN A 329 -11.14 -23.96 0.66
C GLN A 329 -12.20 -23.72 1.74
N SER A 330 -11.82 -23.75 3.02
CA SER A 330 -12.72 -23.60 4.16
C SER A 330 -12.81 -22.16 4.66
N LEU A 331 -13.92 -21.84 5.32
CA LEU A 331 -14.13 -20.58 6.03
C LEU A 331 -14.32 -20.83 7.53
N TYR A 332 -13.51 -20.16 8.34
CA TYR A 332 -13.77 -20.01 9.77
C TYR A 332 -14.09 -18.55 10.06
N LEU A 333 -15.28 -18.28 10.59
CA LEU A 333 -15.81 -16.95 10.81
C LEU A 333 -16.29 -16.84 12.26
N ASN A 334 -15.57 -16.09 13.10
CA ASN A 334 -15.91 -15.92 14.50
C ASN A 334 -16.00 -14.44 14.88
N THR A 335 -17.21 -13.99 15.23
CA THR A 335 -17.48 -12.60 15.62
C THR A 335 -17.36 -12.38 17.14
N GLN A 336 -16.77 -13.32 17.88
CA GLN A 336 -16.52 -13.22 19.32
C GLN A 336 -17.77 -12.76 20.11
N GLN A 337 -18.91 -13.40 19.85
CA GLN A 337 -20.21 -13.08 20.47
C GLN A 337 -20.82 -11.71 20.07
N HIS A 338 -20.48 -11.18 18.90
CA HIS A 338 -21.08 -9.97 18.35
C HIS A 338 -21.90 -10.30 17.09
N THR A 339 -21.86 -9.45 16.05
CA THR A 339 -22.79 -9.52 14.90
C THR A 339 -22.08 -9.90 13.61
N PHE A 340 -22.68 -10.85 12.90
CA PHE A 340 -22.40 -11.18 11.52
C PHE A 340 -23.58 -10.73 10.65
N ASN A 341 -23.36 -9.69 9.84
CA ASN A 341 -24.36 -9.15 8.92
C ASN A 341 -24.01 -9.52 7.48
N ASN A 342 -24.84 -10.36 6.86
CA ASN A 342 -24.74 -10.81 5.47
C ASN A 342 -25.98 -10.40 4.65
N GLN A 343 -26.63 -9.29 5.00
CA GLN A 343 -27.84 -8.87 4.30
C GLN A 343 -27.57 -8.60 2.81
N ALA A 344 -28.32 -9.23 1.92
CA ALA A 344 -28.10 -9.21 0.47
C ALA A 344 -26.66 -9.57 0.03
N GLY A 345 -25.87 -10.21 0.90
CA GLY A 345 -24.48 -10.59 0.66
C GLY A 345 -24.33 -12.06 0.30
N LEU A 346 -23.13 -12.43 -0.14
CA LEU A 346 -22.72 -13.80 -0.45
C LEU A 346 -21.51 -14.21 0.40
N VAL A 347 -21.63 -15.35 1.06
CA VAL A 347 -20.52 -16.09 1.67
C VAL A 347 -20.52 -17.49 1.09
N SER A 348 -19.43 -17.90 0.43
CA SER A 348 -19.35 -19.19 -0.24
C SER A 348 -17.99 -19.87 -0.05
N ALA A 349 -18.04 -21.16 0.30
CA ALA A 349 -16.88 -22.05 0.36
C ALA A 349 -17.12 -23.30 -0.49
N GLN A 350 -16.07 -23.87 -1.10
CA GLN A 350 -16.17 -25.23 -1.67
C GLN A 350 -15.86 -26.33 -0.66
N GLN A 351 -15.27 -25.99 0.49
CA GLN A 351 -15.14 -26.89 1.65
C GLN A 351 -16.03 -26.38 2.78
N ASP A 352 -15.68 -26.66 4.03
CA ASP A 352 -16.52 -26.39 5.18
C ASP A 352 -16.63 -24.88 5.52
N ILE A 353 -17.78 -24.49 6.06
CA ILE A 353 -17.98 -23.19 6.72
C ILE A 353 -18.30 -23.43 8.19
N GLN A 354 -17.52 -22.83 9.08
CA GLN A 354 -17.85 -22.70 10.50
C GLN A 354 -18.08 -21.23 10.84
N LEU A 355 -19.30 -20.91 11.27
CA LEU A 355 -19.72 -19.56 11.64
C LEU A 355 -20.15 -19.52 13.11
N ILE A 356 -19.48 -18.69 13.91
CA ILE A 356 -19.74 -18.50 15.34
C ILE A 356 -20.02 -17.02 15.58
N THR A 357 -21.21 -16.71 16.08
CA THR A 357 -21.66 -15.33 16.32
C THR A 357 -22.70 -15.26 17.42
N ASN A 358 -22.99 -14.08 17.96
CA ASN A 358 -24.18 -13.90 18.81
C ASN A 358 -25.42 -13.61 17.96
N ILE A 359 -25.25 -12.80 16.91
CA ILE A 359 -26.33 -12.37 16.02
C ILE A 359 -25.91 -12.65 14.58
N LEU A 360 -26.67 -13.50 13.90
CA LEU A 360 -26.58 -13.72 12.46
C LEU A 360 -27.75 -13.05 11.74
N GLN A 361 -27.44 -12.10 10.86
CA GLN A 361 -28.40 -11.46 9.95
C GLN A 361 -28.12 -11.88 8.51
N ASN A 362 -29.01 -12.68 7.92
CA ASN A 362 -28.87 -13.21 6.55
C ASN A 362 -30.08 -12.85 5.65
N GLN A 363 -30.75 -11.71 5.89
CA GLN A 363 -31.90 -11.30 5.08
C GLN A 363 -31.49 -11.07 3.63
N GLN A 364 -32.17 -11.71 2.67
CA GLN A 364 -31.81 -11.68 1.24
C GLN A 364 -30.39 -12.17 0.93
N GLY A 365 -29.64 -12.65 1.92
CA GLY A 365 -28.27 -13.11 1.81
C GLY A 365 -28.17 -14.60 1.49
N THR A 366 -26.99 -15.04 1.11
CA THR A 366 -26.67 -16.46 0.91
C THR A 366 -25.39 -16.83 1.65
N ILE A 367 -25.47 -17.87 2.47
CA ILE A 367 -24.32 -18.56 3.06
C ILE A 367 -24.36 -19.99 2.54
N GLN A 368 -23.33 -20.40 1.79
CA GLN A 368 -23.31 -21.70 1.12
C GLN A 368 -21.98 -22.43 1.27
N SER A 369 -22.07 -23.72 1.59
CA SER A 369 -20.95 -24.67 1.60
C SER A 369 -21.21 -25.79 0.60
N GLN A 370 -20.22 -26.18 -0.18
CA GLN A 370 -20.29 -27.40 -1.00
C GLN A 370 -19.99 -28.67 -0.19
N HIS A 371 -19.73 -28.53 1.11
CA HIS A 371 -19.46 -29.63 2.03
C HIS A 371 -20.31 -29.41 3.30
N HIS A 372 -19.72 -29.15 4.48
CA HIS A 372 -20.47 -28.88 5.71
C HIS A 372 -20.69 -27.38 5.98
N LEU A 373 -21.86 -27.02 6.52
CA LEU A 373 -22.15 -25.70 7.09
C LEU A 373 -22.51 -25.84 8.57
N THR A 374 -21.69 -25.30 9.45
CA THR A 374 -21.93 -25.26 10.90
C THR A 374 -22.14 -23.83 11.35
N ILE A 375 -23.29 -23.53 11.95
CA ILE A 375 -23.65 -22.22 12.48
C ILE A 375 -23.97 -22.33 13.96
N THR A 376 -23.27 -21.55 14.78
CA THR A 376 -23.61 -21.33 16.19
C THR A 376 -23.94 -19.86 16.37
N ALA A 377 -25.23 -19.56 16.54
CA ALA A 377 -25.76 -18.21 16.69
C ALA A 377 -27.01 -18.22 17.56
N PRO A 378 -26.96 -17.73 18.82
CA PRO A 378 -28.13 -17.59 19.67
C PRO A 378 -29.31 -16.90 18.98
N ASN A 379 -29.03 -15.84 18.20
CA ASN A 379 -30.04 -15.11 17.44
C ASN A 379 -29.75 -15.23 15.94
N LEU A 380 -30.53 -16.04 15.23
CA LEU A 380 -30.35 -16.29 13.81
C LEU A 380 -31.57 -15.82 13.02
N THR A 381 -31.37 -14.91 12.08
CA THR A 381 -32.40 -14.41 11.17
C THR A 381 -32.03 -14.74 9.72
N ASN A 382 -32.81 -15.61 9.08
CA ASN A 382 -32.67 -16.06 7.69
C ASN A 382 -33.92 -15.70 6.86
N GLN A 383 -34.45 -14.50 7.07
CA GLN A 383 -35.73 -14.11 6.47
C GLN A 383 -35.58 -13.54 5.04
N GLN A 384 -36.70 -13.17 4.43
CA GLN A 384 -36.76 -12.41 3.17
C GLN A 384 -35.93 -13.03 2.03
N LYS A 385 -36.18 -14.29 1.70
CA LYS A 385 -35.39 -15.05 0.70
C LYS A 385 -33.92 -15.28 1.10
N GLY A 386 -33.59 -15.15 2.38
CA GLY A 386 -32.31 -15.59 2.94
C GLY A 386 -32.09 -17.08 2.70
N LYS A 387 -30.83 -17.47 2.46
CA LYS A 387 -30.45 -18.86 2.14
C LYS A 387 -29.29 -19.33 3.00
N LEU A 388 -29.47 -20.49 3.64
CA LEU A 388 -28.43 -21.27 4.30
C LEU A 388 -28.36 -22.63 3.60
N LEU A 389 -27.25 -22.89 2.92
CA LEU A 389 -27.11 -24.04 2.02
C LEU A 389 -25.87 -24.86 2.40
N ALA A 390 -26.04 -26.17 2.51
CA ALA A 390 -24.95 -27.13 2.53
C ALA A 390 -25.25 -28.22 1.49
N VAL A 391 -24.22 -28.80 0.87
CA VAL A 391 -24.45 -30.00 0.03
C VAL A 391 -24.54 -31.24 0.89
N GLU A 392 -23.70 -31.36 1.92
CA GLU A 392 -23.67 -32.54 2.79
C GLU A 392 -24.45 -32.29 4.07
N GLN A 393 -23.80 -31.81 5.12
CA GLN A 393 -24.40 -31.60 6.44
C GLN A 393 -24.55 -30.11 6.75
N LEU A 394 -25.73 -29.76 7.26
CA LEU A 394 -26.00 -28.47 7.88
C LEU A 394 -26.28 -28.67 9.36
N SER A 395 -25.54 -27.97 10.22
CA SER A 395 -25.73 -27.98 11.67
C SER A 395 -25.99 -26.56 12.17
N ILE A 396 -27.14 -26.34 12.81
CA ILE A 396 -27.49 -25.04 13.42
C ILE A 396 -27.74 -25.24 14.90
N THR A 397 -27.04 -24.43 15.71
CA THR A 397 -27.31 -24.27 17.14
C THR A 397 -27.71 -22.82 17.41
N ALA A 398 -28.95 -22.62 17.85
CA ALA A 398 -29.52 -21.30 18.14
C ALA A 398 -30.34 -21.30 19.43
N GLN A 399 -30.72 -20.11 19.91
CA GLN A 399 -31.83 -19.97 20.86
C GLN A 399 -33.08 -19.58 20.10
N GLN A 400 -32.96 -18.61 19.19
CA GLN A 400 -34.00 -18.16 18.29
C GLN A 400 -33.52 -18.34 16.85
N LEU A 401 -34.27 -19.13 16.09
CA LEU A 401 -34.09 -19.32 14.65
C LEU A 401 -35.33 -18.82 13.94
N ASP A 402 -35.21 -17.69 13.25
CA ASP A 402 -36.24 -17.12 12.41
C ASP A 402 -35.90 -17.33 10.93
N ASN A 403 -36.61 -18.25 10.29
CA ASN A 403 -36.50 -18.62 8.89
C ASN A 403 -37.74 -18.20 8.08
N GLN A 404 -38.50 -17.19 8.53
CA GLN A 404 -39.70 -16.76 7.82
C GLN A 404 -39.39 -16.33 6.38
N THR A 405 -40.06 -16.93 5.39
CA THR A 405 -39.78 -16.71 3.95
C THR A 405 -38.35 -17.03 3.50
N GLY A 406 -37.58 -17.73 4.35
CA GLY A 406 -36.21 -18.17 4.09
C GLY A 406 -36.11 -19.60 3.58
N LEU A 407 -34.90 -19.98 3.18
CA LEU A 407 -34.55 -21.35 2.79
C LEU A 407 -33.36 -21.86 3.60
N ILE A 408 -33.55 -23.03 4.21
CA ILE A 408 -32.49 -23.86 4.78
C ILE A 408 -32.48 -25.17 3.99
N GLN A 409 -31.37 -25.54 3.37
CA GLN A 409 -31.28 -26.75 2.55
C GLN A 409 -29.97 -27.51 2.76
N SER A 410 -30.07 -28.84 2.91
CA SER A 410 -28.93 -29.74 2.96
C SER A 410 -29.28 -31.19 2.57
N ASN A 411 -28.30 -32.10 2.53
CA ASN A 411 -28.59 -33.54 2.49
C ASN A 411 -28.99 -34.05 3.89
N GLN A 412 -28.20 -33.70 4.91
CA GLN A 412 -28.50 -33.95 6.32
C GLN A 412 -28.59 -32.63 7.10
N ALA A 413 -29.65 -32.45 7.89
CA ALA A 413 -29.84 -31.27 8.73
C ALA A 413 -29.95 -31.65 10.21
N ASN A 414 -29.12 -31.04 11.06
CA ASN A 414 -29.19 -31.13 12.51
C ASN A 414 -29.46 -29.72 13.06
N ILE A 415 -30.68 -29.43 13.53
CA ILE A 415 -31.07 -28.10 14.01
C ILE A 415 -31.48 -28.20 15.47
N THR A 416 -30.75 -27.53 16.35
CA THR A 416 -31.07 -27.39 17.77
C THR A 416 -31.39 -25.93 18.07
N THR A 417 -32.61 -25.65 18.51
CA THR A 417 -33.06 -24.30 18.88
C THR A 417 -34.02 -24.30 20.07
N GLN A 418 -34.23 -23.18 20.74
CA GLN A 418 -35.32 -23.05 21.71
C GLN A 418 -36.61 -22.67 20.98
N GLN A 419 -36.54 -21.66 20.12
CA GLN A 419 -37.64 -21.16 19.29
C GLN A 419 -37.28 -21.28 17.82
N LEU A 420 -38.16 -21.91 17.04
CA LEU A 420 -38.10 -21.96 15.59
C LEU A 420 -39.34 -21.25 15.03
N ASP A 421 -39.14 -20.18 14.25
CA ASP A 421 -40.18 -19.60 13.41
C ASP A 421 -39.86 -19.91 11.95
N ASN A 422 -40.66 -20.79 11.33
CA ASN A 422 -40.49 -21.18 9.94
C ASN A 422 -41.74 -20.85 9.10
N ARG A 423 -42.53 -19.85 9.52
CA ARG A 423 -43.76 -19.47 8.81
C ARG A 423 -43.44 -18.97 7.41
N ALA A 424 -44.08 -19.59 6.41
CA ALA A 424 -43.80 -19.37 4.99
C ALA A 424 -42.32 -19.59 4.58
N GLY A 425 -41.49 -20.17 5.46
CA GLY A 425 -40.12 -20.59 5.20
C GLY A 425 -40.05 -22.04 4.73
N THR A 426 -38.89 -22.45 4.23
CA THR A 426 -38.61 -23.82 3.80
C THR A 426 -37.39 -24.37 4.50
N ILE A 427 -37.52 -25.55 5.10
CA ILE A 427 -36.40 -26.38 5.57
C ILE A 427 -36.47 -27.68 4.76
N LYS A 428 -35.45 -27.93 3.93
CA LYS A 428 -35.41 -29.08 3.01
C LYS A 428 -34.15 -29.90 3.25
N ALA A 429 -34.31 -31.15 3.70
CA ALA A 429 -33.23 -32.13 3.77
C ALA A 429 -33.72 -33.54 3.47
N ASN A 430 -32.81 -34.42 3.04
CA ASN A 430 -33.12 -35.84 2.88
C ASN A 430 -33.25 -36.53 4.25
N GLN A 431 -32.44 -36.08 5.22
CA GLN A 431 -32.51 -36.48 6.62
C GLN A 431 -32.51 -35.22 7.49
N ALA A 432 -33.46 -35.08 8.40
CA ALA A 432 -33.56 -33.94 9.30
C ALA A 432 -33.80 -34.38 10.73
N ASP A 433 -32.96 -33.91 11.64
CA ASP A 433 -33.18 -33.94 13.08
C ASP A 433 -33.35 -32.50 13.58
N ILE A 434 -34.56 -32.16 14.03
CA ILE A 434 -34.92 -30.81 14.46
C ILE A 434 -35.42 -30.88 15.91
N ALA A 435 -34.57 -30.43 16.84
CA ALA A 435 -34.89 -30.28 18.24
C ALA A 435 -35.25 -28.81 18.53
N ALA A 436 -36.53 -28.51 18.72
CA ALA A 436 -37.02 -27.19 19.12
C ALA A 436 -37.99 -27.29 20.31
N GLN A 437 -37.89 -26.37 21.28
CA GLN A 437 -38.84 -26.30 22.41
C GLN A 437 -40.17 -25.68 21.99
N GLN A 438 -40.13 -24.73 21.06
CA GLN A 438 -41.28 -24.05 20.48
C GLN A 438 -41.11 -23.93 18.96
N GLN A 439 -42.14 -24.27 18.19
CA GLN A 439 -42.18 -24.16 16.73
C GLN A 439 -43.39 -23.33 16.30
N LEU A 440 -43.16 -22.35 15.41
CA LEU A 440 -44.15 -21.44 14.84
C LEU A 440 -44.18 -21.52 13.31
#